data_AF-A0A924D0E3-F1
#
_entry.id   AF-A0A924D0E3-F1
#
_cell.length_a   1.000
_cell.length_b   1.000
_cell.length_c   1.000
_cell.angle_alpha   90.00
_cell.angle_beta   90.00
_cell.angle_gamma   90.00
#
_symmetry.space_group_name_H-M   'P 1'
#
loop_
_entity.id
_entity.type
_entity.pdbx_description
1 polymer ?
#
loop_
_entity_poly.entity_id
_entity_poly.type
_entity_poly.pdbx_seq_one_letter_code
_entity_poly.pdbx_strand_id
1 'polypeptide(L)'
;VMTDGLARRWAFIGPFMTAHLNASAGVRGYYAGLAEAIGRVQASLRTDYPPAPAVVDRLATAMEAQVPVARIADRQARRDARLLEIAAGRRPVER
;
A
#
# COMPACT_ATOMS: atom_id res chain seq x y z
N VAL A 1 6.10 -6.32 5.39
CA VAL A 1 6.02 -4.87 5.72
C VAL A 1 4.67 -4.26 5.39
N MET A 2 4.21 -4.31 4.13
CA MET A 2 2.94 -3.67 3.75
C MET A 2 1.73 -4.31 4.44
N THR A 3 1.52 -5.62 4.26
CA THR A 3 0.39 -6.38 4.83
C THR A 3 0.38 -6.45 6.36
N ASP A 4 1.57 -6.49 6.98
CA ASP A 4 1.71 -6.62 8.44
C ASP A 4 1.77 -5.29 9.20
N GLY A 5 1.78 -4.16 8.47
CA GLY A 5 1.88 -2.83 9.05
C GLY A 5 0.99 -1.82 8.34
N LEU A 6 1.55 -1.12 7.35
CA LEU A 6 0.93 0.04 6.72
C LEU A 6 -0.45 -0.24 6.08
N ALA A 7 -0.65 -1.41 5.47
CA ALA A 7 -1.91 -1.73 4.83
C ALA A 7 -3.05 -1.97 5.82
N ARG A 8 -2.77 -2.34 7.08
CA ARG A 8 -3.83 -2.61 8.07
C ARG A 8 -4.66 -1.37 8.37
N ARG A 9 -4.03 -0.20 8.50
CA ARG A 9 -4.75 1.08 8.65
C ARG A 9 -5.46 1.50 7.37
N TRP A 10 -4.86 1.23 6.21
CA TRP A 10 -5.44 1.55 4.90
C TRP A 10 -6.65 0.69 4.53
N ALA A 11 -6.79 -0.50 5.14
CA ALA A 11 -7.99 -1.28 5.06
C ALA A 11 -9.22 -0.59 5.68
N PHE A 12 -9.04 0.48 6.47
CA PHE A 12 -10.10 1.24 7.14
C PHE A 12 -10.17 2.70 6.68
N ILE A 13 -9.04 3.41 6.67
CA ILE A 13 -8.95 4.84 6.37
C ILE A 13 -7.87 5.14 5.33
N GLY A 14 -8.15 6.07 4.40
CA GLY A 14 -7.21 6.46 3.36
C GLY A 14 -5.91 7.10 3.90
N PRO A 15 -4.87 7.23 3.07
CA PRO A 15 -3.56 7.72 3.50
C PRO A 15 -3.59 9.17 4.03
N PHE A 16 -4.45 10.05 3.50
CA PHE A 16 -4.58 11.41 4.01
C PHE A 16 -5.30 11.50 5.35
N MET A 17 -6.35 10.69 5.56
CA MET A 17 -7.00 10.60 6.86
C MET A 17 -6.07 9.96 7.90
N THR A 18 -5.27 8.98 7.49
CA THR A 18 -4.17 8.45 8.31
C THR A 18 -3.20 9.56 8.71
N ALA A 19 -2.74 10.39 7.76
CA ALA A 19 -1.85 11.51 8.05
C ALA A 19 -2.50 12.52 9.00
N HIS A 20 -3.79 12.82 8.80
CA HIS A 20 -4.56 13.71 9.67
C HIS A 20 -4.61 13.19 11.11
N LEU A 21 -4.94 11.92 11.32
CA LEU A 21 -5.07 11.31 12.64
C LEU A 21 -3.71 11.02 13.32
N ASN A 22 -2.61 11.05 12.57
CA ASN A 22 -1.26 10.81 13.09
C ASN A 22 -0.59 12.04 13.69
N ALA A 23 -1.25 13.20 13.72
CA ALA A 23 -0.70 14.43 14.27
C ALA A 23 -1.72 15.19 15.12
N SER A 24 -1.27 15.77 16.24
CA SER A 24 -2.12 16.52 17.17
C SER A 24 -2.78 17.75 16.55
N ALA A 25 -2.12 18.40 15.58
CA ALA A 25 -2.66 19.52 14.81
C ALA A 25 -3.22 19.10 13.43
N GLY A 26 -3.68 17.85 13.33
CA GLY A 26 -4.23 17.29 12.10
C GLY A 26 -3.22 17.26 10.95
N VAL A 27 -3.72 17.20 9.72
CA VAL A 27 -2.88 17.10 8.51
C VAL A 27 -1.90 18.27 8.36
N ARG A 28 -2.24 19.47 8.85
CA ARG A 28 -1.32 20.62 8.85
C ARG A 28 -0.12 20.37 9.76
N GLY A 29 -0.34 19.89 10.99
CA GLY A 29 0.73 19.50 11.90
C GLY A 29 1.59 18.37 11.35
N TYR A 30 0.97 17.38 10.71
CA TYR A 30 1.67 16.27 10.09
C TYR A 30 2.69 16.75 9.05
N TYR A 31 2.25 17.60 8.10
CA TYR A 31 3.17 18.14 7.09
C TYR A 31 4.17 19.14 7.65
N ALA A 32 3.80 19.96 8.65
CA ALA A 32 4.75 20.86 9.28
C ALA A 32 5.93 20.09 9.94
N GLY A 33 5.65 18.95 10.58
CA GLY A 33 6.69 18.13 11.23
C GLY A 33 7.50 17.24 10.28
N LEU A 34 6.93 16.85 9.14
CA LEU A 34 7.55 15.87 8.23
C LEU A 34 7.96 16.42 6.87
N ALA A 35 7.64 17.67 6.53
CA ALA A 35 7.90 18.24 5.20
C ALA A 35 9.35 18.05 4.75
N GLU A 36 10.32 18.31 5.63
CA GLU A 36 11.74 18.17 5.28
C GLU A 36 12.12 16.72 4.97
N ALA A 37 11.69 15.78 5.82
CA ALA A 37 11.94 14.35 5.60
C ALA A 37 11.26 13.83 4.32
N ILE A 38 10.01 14.26 4.08
CA ILE A 38 9.27 13.95 2.85
C ILE A 38 10.03 14.51 1.64
N GLY A 39 10.51 15.75 1.70
CA GLY A 39 11.28 16.38 0.64
C GLY A 39 12.59 15.63 0.33
N ARG A 40 13.33 15.20 1.36
CA ARG A 40 14.54 14.38 1.16
C ARG A 40 14.23 13.04 0.49
N VAL A 41 13.16 12.36 0.91
CA VAL A 41 12.73 11.11 0.27
C VAL A 41 12.35 11.37 -1.18
N GLN A 42 11.52 12.39 -1.45
CA GLN A 42 11.12 12.75 -2.81
C GLN A 42 12.31 13.05 -3.72
N ALA A 43 13.28 13.82 -3.24
CA ALA A 43 14.50 14.12 -3.99
C ALA A 43 15.36 12.88 -4.26
N SER A 44 15.28 11.84 -3.43
CA SER A 44 15.98 10.58 -3.62
C SER A 44 15.29 9.61 -4.60
N LEU A 45 14.01 9.85 -4.92
CA LEU A 45 13.27 8.98 -5.83
C LEU A 45 13.75 9.21 -7.27
N ARG A 46 14.17 8.12 -7.92
CA ARG A 46 14.44 8.10 -9.36
C ARG A 46 13.21 7.60 -10.10
N THR A 47 12.48 8.50 -10.75
CA THR A 47 11.24 8.20 -11.48
C THR A 47 11.42 8.14 -12.98
N ASP A 48 12.62 8.41 -13.48
CA ASP A 48 12.96 8.59 -14.89
C ASP A 48 13.53 7.33 -15.56
N TYR A 49 13.43 6.17 -14.91
CA TYR A 49 13.96 4.92 -15.44
C TYR A 49 12.88 3.85 -15.51
N PRO A 50 12.54 3.33 -16.71
CA PRO A 50 11.65 2.19 -16.82
C PRO A 50 12.28 0.94 -16.19
N PRO A 51 11.50 -0.04 -15.72
CA PRO A 51 12.05 -1.27 -15.17
C PRO A 51 12.88 -2.00 -16.23
N ALA A 52 14.19 -2.11 -16.00
CA ALA A 52 15.08 -2.85 -16.90
C ALA A 52 14.65 -4.34 -16.97
N PRO A 53 14.79 -5.03 -18.11
CA PRO A 53 14.38 -6.43 -18.26
C PRO A 53 14.93 -7.34 -17.15
N ALA A 54 16.21 -7.22 -16.80
CA ALA A 54 16.83 -8.00 -15.72
C ALA A 54 16.25 -7.72 -14.31
N VAL A 55 15.65 -6.54 -14.07
CA VAL A 55 14.90 -6.27 -12.84
C VAL A 55 13.58 -7.00 -12.86
N VAL A 56 12.89 -6.98 -14.01
CA VAL A 56 11.62 -7.69 -14.21
C VAL A 56 11.81 -9.20 -14.06
N ASP A 57 12.87 -9.79 -14.62
CA ASP A 57 13.14 -11.23 -14.51
C ASP A 57 13.38 -11.66 -13.05
N ARG A 58 14.12 -10.86 -12.29
CA ARG A 58 14.33 -11.10 -10.85
C ARG A 58 13.03 -10.96 -10.06
N LEU A 59 12.21 -9.98 -10.39
CA LEU A 59 10.90 -9.80 -9.78
C LEU A 59 9.99 -11.00 -10.09
N ALA A 60 9.91 -11.42 -11.36
CA ALA A 60 9.13 -12.58 -11.78
C ALA A 60 9.57 -13.84 -11.03
N THR A 61 10.87 -14.12 -10.97
CA THR A 61 11.43 -15.25 -10.20
C THR A 61 10.98 -15.20 -8.73
N ALA A 62 11.07 -14.04 -8.07
CA ALA A 62 10.67 -13.90 -6.67
C ALA A 62 9.16 -14.03 -6.44
N MET A 63 8.33 -13.59 -7.39
CA MET A 63 6.87 -13.70 -7.31
C MET A 63 6.41 -15.13 -7.60
N GLU A 64 6.96 -15.76 -8.63
CA GLU A 64 6.61 -17.12 -9.04
C GLU A 64 7.03 -18.17 -8.01
N ALA A 65 8.09 -17.92 -7.25
CA ALA A 65 8.46 -18.73 -6.09
C ALA A 65 7.37 -18.76 -4.99
N GLN A 66 6.52 -17.72 -4.90
CA GLN A 66 5.41 -17.65 -3.94
C GLN A 66 4.08 -18.08 -4.55
N VAL A 67 3.84 -17.68 -5.80
CA VAL A 67 2.64 -17.98 -6.56
C VAL A 67 3.05 -18.28 -8.01
N PRO A 68 3.15 -19.56 -8.39
CA PRO A 68 3.38 -19.94 -9.78
C PRO A 68 2.31 -19.35 -10.69
N VAL A 69 2.68 -18.98 -11.93
CA VAL A 69 1.75 -18.37 -12.90
C VAL A 69 0.48 -19.19 -13.10
N ALA A 70 0.61 -20.52 -13.16
CA ALA A 70 -0.51 -21.44 -13.29
C ALA A 70 -1.55 -21.37 -12.15
N ARG A 71 -1.20 -20.73 -11.02
CA ARG A 71 -2.07 -20.57 -9.84
C ARG A 71 -2.65 -19.17 -9.69
N ILE A 72 -2.39 -18.26 -10.63
CA ILE A 72 -2.86 -16.87 -10.54
C ILE A 72 -4.39 -16.81 -10.42
N ALA A 73 -5.13 -17.56 -11.23
CA ALA A 73 -6.60 -17.55 -11.20
C ALA A 73 -7.16 -17.94 -9.81
N ASP A 74 -6.66 -19.05 -9.24
CA ASP A 74 -7.04 -19.51 -7.90
C ASP A 74 -6.72 -18.45 -6.82
N ARG A 75 -5.55 -17.81 -6.91
CA ARG A 75 -5.13 -16.79 -5.95
C ARG A 75 -5.94 -15.50 -6.08
N GLN A 76 -6.30 -15.10 -7.29
CA GLN A 76 -7.17 -13.95 -7.55
C GLN A 76 -8.55 -14.21 -6.95
N ALA A 77 -9.17 -15.36 -7.23
CA ALA A 77 -10.47 -15.71 -6.66
C ALA A 77 -10.47 -15.66 -5.13
N ARG A 78 -9.42 -16.19 -4.49
CA ARG A 78 -9.28 -16.15 -3.02
C ARG A 78 -9.06 -14.73 -2.48
N ARG A 79 -8.30 -13.88 -3.19
CA ARG A 79 -8.13 -12.47 -2.83
C ARG A 79 -9.48 -11.76 -2.90
N ASP A 80 -10.22 -11.96 -3.99
CA ASP A 80 -11.46 -11.24 -4.27
C ASP A 80 -12.58 -11.66 -3.30
N ALA A 81 -12.67 -12.95 -2.95
CA ALA A 81 -13.56 -13.43 -1.89
C ALA A 81 -13.31 -12.73 -0.55
N ARG A 82 -12.04 -12.58 -0.14
CA ARG A 82 -11.66 -11.87 1.09
C ARG A 82 -12.00 -10.38 1.05
N LEU A 83 -11.87 -9.74 -0.13
CA LEU A 83 -12.26 -8.34 -0.29
C LEU A 83 -13.77 -8.16 -0.12
N LEU A 84 -14.56 -9.10 -0.64
CA LEU A 84 -16.02 -9.12 -0.45
C LEU A 84 -16.40 -9.32 1.03
N GLU A 85 -15.73 -10.22 1.74
CA GLU A 85 -15.92 -10.41 3.19
C GLU A 85 -15.65 -9.12 3.98
N ILE A 86 -14.55 -8.44 3.68
CA ILE A 86 -14.19 -7.16 4.31
C ILE A 86 -15.23 -6.08 3.98
N ALA A 87 -15.72 -6.02 2.74
CA ALA A 87 -16.73 -5.05 2.32
C ALA A 87 -18.08 -5.32 3.00
N ALA A 88 -18.50 -6.58 3.09
CA ALA A 88 -19.76 -6.96 3.76
C ALA A 88 -19.72 -6.70 5.27
N GLY A 89 -18.56 -6.86 5.91
CA GLY A 89 -18.36 -6.55 7.33
C GLY A 89 -18.23 -5.06 7.65
N ARG A 90 -18.03 -4.19 6.65
CA ARG A 90 -18.00 -2.73 6.83
C ARG A 90 -19.42 -2.19 6.99
N ARG A 91 -19.83 -1.96 8.25
CA ARG A 91 -20.94 -1.04 8.51
C ARG A 91 -20.53 0.38 8.09
N PRO A 92 -21.44 1.21 7.58
CA PRO A 92 -21.15 2.62 7.38
C PRO A 92 -20.66 3.17 8.72
N VAL A 93 -19.45 3.71 8.73
CA VAL A 93 -18.99 4.52 9.86
C VAL A 93 -19.90 5.75 9.81
N GLU A 94 -20.62 5.99 10.90
CA GLU A 94 -21.47 7.18 11.09
C GLU A 94 -20.68 8.42 10.66
N ARG A 95 -21.30 9.24 9.79
CA ARG A 95 -20.70 10.45 9.23
C ARG A 95 -20.67 11.57 10.25
#